data_AF-A0A1C6IH85-F1
#
_entry.id   AF-A0A1C6IH85-F1
#
_cell.length_a   1.000
_cell.length_b   1.000
_cell.length_c   1.000
_cell.angle_alpha   90.00
_cell.angle_beta   90.00
_cell.angle_gamma   90.00
#
_symmetry.space_group_name_H-M   'P 1'
#
loop_
_entity.id
_entity.type
_entity.pdbx_description
1 polymer ?
#
loop_
_entity_poly.entity_id
_entity_poly.type
_entity_poly.pdbx_seq_one_letter_code
_entity_poly.pdbx_strand_id
1 'polypeptide(L)' 'MNALYIEGRRSGYSPDDCGKTLTVGELIEILSDFDEDLPVYLRNDNGYTYGNITERTIIPSEDLEEGDDE' A
#
# COMPACT_ATOMS: atom_id res chain seq x y z
N MET A 1 -14.16 -14.76 4.96
CA MET A 1 -13.20 -14.05 5.84
C MET A 1 -13.52 -12.57 5.72
N ASN A 2 -13.70 -11.86 6.83
CA ASN A 2 -13.95 -10.41 6.80
C ASN A 2 -12.58 -9.72 6.78
N ALA A 3 -12.35 -8.80 5.85
CA ALA A 3 -11.06 -8.15 5.63
C ALA A 3 -11.25 -6.84 4.85
N LEU A 4 -10.34 -5.90 5.05
CA LEU A 4 -10.23 -4.71 4.22
C LEU A 4 -9.24 -4.96 3.09
N TYR A 5 -9.52 -4.37 1.94
CA TYR A 5 -8.66 -4.45 0.77
C TYR A 5 -8.28 -3.06 0.30
N ILE A 6 -6.98 -2.81 0.16
CA ILE A 6 -6.47 -1.62 -0.53
C ILE A 6 -6.21 -2.03 -1.98
N GLU A 7 -6.89 -1.41 -2.92
CA GLU A 7 -6.75 -1.73 -4.34
C GLU A 7 -5.46 -1.11 -4.90
N GLY A 8 -4.51 -1.96 -5.29
CA GLY A 8 -3.34 -1.55 -6.04
C GLY A 8 -3.74 -1.23 -7.48
N ARG A 9 -3.52 0.02 -7.92
CA ARG A 9 -3.67 0.43 -9.32
C ARG A 9 -2.41 1.15 -9.78
N ARG A 10 -2.04 0.93 -11.04
CA ARG A 10 -0.93 1.66 -11.64
C ARG A 10 -1.33 3.10 -11.91
N SER A 11 -0.67 4.04 -11.24
CA SER A 11 -0.86 5.50 -11.41
C SER A 11 0.38 6.24 -11.91
N GLY A 12 1.55 5.61 -11.89
CA GLY A 12 2.84 6.17 -12.28
C GLY A 12 3.91 5.07 -12.34
N TYR A 13 5.11 5.39 -12.83
CA TYR A 13 6.28 4.50 -12.78
C TYR A 13 7.23 4.86 -11.64
N SER A 14 7.28 6.13 -11.27
CA SER A 14 7.96 6.68 -10.10
C SER A 14 6.98 7.38 -9.14
N PRO A 15 7.38 7.68 -7.89
CA PRO A 15 6.56 8.47 -6.98
C PRO A 15 6.16 9.84 -7.55
N ASP A 16 7.05 10.48 -8.31
CA ASP A 16 6.80 11.80 -8.91
C ASP A 16 5.81 11.76 -10.08
N ASP A 17 5.65 10.60 -10.74
CA ASP A 17 4.62 10.38 -11.77
C ASP A 17 3.21 10.23 -11.17
N CYS A 18 3.13 9.96 -9.87
CA CYS A 18 1.86 9.80 -9.19
C CYS A 18 1.24 11.16 -8.89
N GLY A 19 -0.10 11.22 -8.94
CA GLY A 19 -0.83 12.38 -8.44
C GLY A 19 -0.75 12.49 -6.91
N LYS A 20 -1.59 13.37 -6.33
CA LYS A 20 -1.72 13.46 -4.87
C LYS A 20 -2.04 12.08 -4.28
N THR A 21 -1.26 11.67 -3.28
CA THR A 21 -1.49 10.46 -2.48
C THR A 21 -1.83 10.83 -1.02
N LEU A 22 -2.35 9.86 -0.27
CA LEU A 22 -2.60 10.02 1.17
C LEU A 22 -1.28 10.07 1.93
N THR A 23 -1.22 10.95 2.92
CA THR A 23 -0.20 10.91 3.96
C THR A 23 -0.45 9.74 4.93
N VAL A 24 0.54 9.38 5.73
CA VAL A 24 0.39 8.36 6.79
C VAL A 24 -0.75 8.71 7.75
N GLY A 25 -0.86 9.98 8.15
CA GLY A 25 -1.92 10.44 9.05
C GLY A 25 -3.31 10.33 8.45
N GLU A 26 -3.48 10.76 7.20
CA GLU A 26 -4.77 10.63 6.48
C GLU A 26 -5.15 9.15 6.31
N LEU A 27 -4.19 8.26 6.04
CA LEU A 27 -4.46 6.82 5.95
C LEU A 27 -4.88 6.23 7.30
N ILE A 28 -4.22 6.60 8.40
CA ILE A 28 -4.59 6.16 9.76
C ILE A 28 -6.00 6.62 10.10
N GLU A 29 -6.34 7.88 9.82
CA GLU A 29 -7.68 8.43 10.08
C GLU A 29 -8.75 7.61 9.35
N ILE A 30 -8.57 7.32 8.06
CA ILE A 30 -9.50 6.48 7.29
C ILE A 30 -9.59 5.06 7.85
N LEU A 31 -8.47 4.44 8.21
CA LEU A 31 -8.47 3.07 8.74
C LEU A 31 -9.09 2.99 10.14
N SER A 32 -9.02 4.07 10.93
CA SER A 32 -9.55 4.12 12.30
C SER A 32 -11.08 4.06 12.39
N ASP A 33 -11.79 4.29 11.27
CA ASP A 33 -13.25 4.13 11.20
C ASP A 33 -13.71 2.65 11.15
N PHE A 34 -12.78 1.71 10.95
CA PHE A 34 -13.07 0.27 10.88
C PHE A 34 -12.68 -0.46 12.17
N ASP A 35 -13.14 -1.72 12.29
CA ASP A 35 -12.75 -2.61 13.39
C ASP A 35 -11.23 -2.85 13.38
N GLU A 36 -10.57 -2.65 14.53
CA GLU A 36 -9.11 -2.72 14.68
C GLU A 36 -8.53 -4.12 14.44
N ASP A 37 -9.34 -5.17 14.61
CA ASP A 37 -8.93 -6.55 14.39
C ASP A 37 -9.12 -7.02 12.93
N LEU A 38 -9.64 -6.15 12.05
CA LEU A 38 -9.80 -6.51 10.63
C LEU A 38 -8.43 -6.59 9.94
N PRO A 39 -8.10 -7.73 9.31
CA PRO A 39 -6.89 -7.81 8.53
C PRO A 39 -7.00 -6.95 7.27
N VAL A 40 -5.91 -6.28 6.92
CA VAL A 40 -5.79 -5.45 5.72
C VAL A 40 -4.86 -6.14 4.73
N TYR A 41 -5.34 -6.30 3.50
CA TYR A 41 -4.56 -6.85 2.39
C TYR A 41 -4.46 -5.86 1.24
N LEU A 42 -3.33 -5.88 0.53
CA LEU A 42 -3.23 -5.28 -0.80
C LEU A 42 -3.91 -6.21 -1.79
N ARG A 43 -4.83 -5.69 -2.59
CA ARG A 43 -5.49 -6.41 -3.68
C ARG A 43 -5.02 -5.85 -5.00
N ASN A 44 -4.30 -6.67 -5.77
CA ASN A 44 -3.70 -6.29 -7.04
C ASN A 44 -4.36 -7.03 -8.20
N ASP A 45 -4.10 -6.59 -9.43
CA ASP A 45 -4.55 -7.25 -10.66
C ASP A 45 -6.07 -7.50 -10.70
N ASN A 46 -6.87 -6.53 -10.22
CA ASN A 46 -8.33 -6.65 -10.06
C ASN A 46 -8.77 -7.82 -9.17
N GLY A 47 -7.96 -8.19 -8.16
CA GLY A 47 -8.24 -9.28 -7.25
C GLY A 47 -7.72 -10.64 -7.66
N TYR A 48 -6.80 -10.71 -8.63
CA TYR A 48 -6.12 -11.97 -8.97
C TYR A 48 -5.01 -12.31 -7.96
N THR A 49 -4.32 -11.30 -7.41
CA THR A 49 -3.25 -11.48 -6.42
C THR A 49 -3.48 -10.64 -5.17
N TYR A 50 -2.95 -11.11 -4.04
CA TYR A 50 -3.11 -10.48 -2.72
C TYR A 50 -1.78 -10.46 -1.97
N GLY A 51 -1.46 -9.33 -1.33
CA GLY A 51 -0.29 -9.17 -0.46
C GLY A 51 -0.71 -8.85 0.97
N ASN A 52 -0.12 -9.54 1.95
CA ASN A 52 -0.31 -9.20 3.37
C ASN A 52 0.61 -8.05 3.78
N ILE A 53 0.15 -7.23 4.73
CA ILE A 53 0.94 -6.14 5.31
C ILE A 53 1.58 -6.67 6.60
N THR A 54 2.90 -6.57 6.68
CA THR A 54 3.71 -6.91 7.86
C THR A 54 4.81 -5.88 8.04
N GLU A 55 5.49 -5.88 9.18
CA GLU A 55 6.67 -5.01 9.40
C GLU A 55 7.71 -5.14 8.29
N ARG A 56 7.87 -6.35 7.72
CA ARG A 56 8.84 -6.61 6.64
C ARG A 56 8.43 -6.07 5.27
N THR A 57 7.15 -5.79 5.06
CA THR A 57 6.65 -5.24 3.79
C THR A 57 6.60 -3.72 3.81
N ILE A 58 6.89 -3.10 4.97
CA ILE A 58 6.96 -1.64 5.12
C ILE A 58 8.45 -1.28 5.08
N ILE A 59 8.88 -0.73 3.95
CA ILE A 59 10.28 -0.38 3.70
C ILE A 59 10.34 1.15 3.56
N PRO A 60 11.10 1.86 4.41
CA PRO A 60 11.38 3.28 4.23
C PRO A 60 12.02 3.54 2.88
N SER A 61 11.71 4.67 2.25
CA SER A 61 12.28 5.00 0.93
C SER A 61 13.82 5.09 0.95
N GLU A 62 14.41 5.46 2.09
CA GLU A 62 15.86 5.50 2.29
C GLU A 62 16.54 4.12 2.28
N ASP A 63 15.77 3.05 2.51
CA ASP A 63 16.24 1.67 2.54
C ASP A 63 15.99 0.93 1.21
N LEU A 64 15.42 1.61 0.21
CA LEU A 64 15.26 1.05 -1.13
C LEU A 64 16.61 1.17 -1.85
N GLU A 65 17.21 0.03 -2.23
CA GLU A 65 18.35 0.03 -3.15
C GLU A 65 17.86 0.62 -4.49
N GLU A 66 18.48 1.72 -4.95
CA GLU A 66 18.31 2.19 -6.32
C GLU A 66 18.72 1.04 -7.23
N GLY A 67 17.77 0.45 -7.94
CA GLY A 67 18.10 -0.52 -8.98
C GLY A 67 18.96 0.19 -10.01
N ASP A 68 20.11 -0.41 -10.37
CA ASP A 68 20.86 0.00 -11.55
C ASP A 68 19.91 -0.12 -12.75
N ASP A 69 19.31 1.01 -13.16
CA ASP A 69 18.66 1.17 -14.45
C ASP A 69 19.78 1.09 -15.52
N GLU A 70 20.10 -0.13 -15.96
CA GLU A 70 20.97 -0.38 -17.13
C GLU A 70 20.22 -0.17 -18.45
#